data_AF-A0A6C0HIC6-F1
#
_entry.id   AF-A0A6C0HIC6-F1
#
_cell.length_a   1.000
_cell.length_b   1.000
_cell.length_c   1.000
_cell.angle_alpha   90.00
_cell.angle_beta   90.00
_cell.angle_gamma   90.00
#
_symmetry.space_group_name_H-M   'P 1'
#
loop_
_entity.id
_entity.type
_entity.pdbx_description
1 polymer ?
#
loop_
_entity_poly.entity_id
_entity_poly.type
_entity_poly.pdbx_seq_one_letter_code
_entity_poly.pdbx_strand_id
1 'polypeptide(L)'
;MTEFDFSEFLKRAIKYIVEGIMVAIAAFVIPQRKMKVEEVVIIALTAAATFSVLDVFVPSMAGSARGGAGFGIGANLVKFPAM
;
A
#
# COMPACT_ATOMS: atom_id res chain seq x y z
N MET A 1 24.06 -13.36 -0.80
CA MET A 1 23.23 -13.24 -2.00
C MET A 1 22.82 -14.65 -2.41
N THR A 2 21.79 -15.20 -1.74
CA THR A 2 21.04 -16.45 -2.01
C THR A 2 20.46 -16.96 -0.68
N GLU A 3 19.43 -16.30 -0.20
CA GLU A 3 18.37 -16.98 0.54
C GLU A 3 17.09 -16.46 -0.10
N PHE A 4 16.49 -17.26 -0.97
CA PHE A 4 15.07 -17.11 -1.21
C PHE A 4 14.44 -17.43 0.14
N ASP A 5 14.22 -16.41 0.95
CA ASP A 5 13.63 -16.55 2.26
C ASP A 5 12.14 -16.83 2.02
N PHE A 6 11.84 -18.11 1.81
CA PHE A 6 10.47 -18.60 1.60
C PHE A 6 9.56 -18.16 2.76
N SER A 7 10.13 -17.95 3.96
CA SER A 7 9.42 -17.37 5.09
C SER A 7 9.04 -15.90 4.84
N GLU A 8 9.92 -15.09 4.26
CA GLU A 8 9.60 -13.71 3.87
C GLU A 8 8.56 -13.66 2.75
N PHE A 9 8.69 -14.51 1.72
CA PHE A 9 7.71 -14.62 0.64
C PHE A 9 6.33 -15.03 1.18
N LEU A 10 6.29 -16.04 2.06
CA LEU A 10 5.06 -16.52 2.67
C LEU A 10 4.42 -15.44 3.57
N LYS A 11 5.22 -14.70 4.34
CA LYS A 11 4.73 -13.56 5.14
C LYS A 11 4.09 -12.48 4.26
N ARG A 12 4.73 -12.13 3.14
CA ARG A 12 4.19 -11.17 2.17
C ARG A 12 2.91 -11.69 1.51
N ALA A 13 2.88 -12.97 1.12
CA ALA A 13 1.69 -13.59 0.56
C ALA A 13 0.49 -13.57 1.53
N ILE A 14 0.71 -13.94 2.80
CA ILE A 14 -0.32 -13.87 3.85
C ILE A 14 -0.80 -12.42 4.03
N LYS A 15 0.12 -11.45 4.06
CA LYS A 15 -0.22 -10.03 4.19
C LYS A 15 -1.18 -9.57 3.09
N TYR A 16 -0.84 -9.81 1.82
CA TYR A 16 -1.66 -9.36 0.68
C TYR A 16 -3.03 -10.06 0.62
N ILE A 17 -3.12 -11.32 1.07
CA ILE A 17 -4.41 -12.03 1.22
C ILE A 17 -5.27 -11.35 2.28
N VAL A 18 -4.71 -11.02 3.44
CA VAL A 18 -5.44 -10.34 4.53
C VAL A 18 -5.90 -8.95 4.09
N GLU A 19 -5.06 -8.20 3.39
CA GLU A 19 -5.42 -6.89 2.82
C GLU A 19 -6.57 -7.01 1.81
N GLY A 20 -6.50 -7.97 0.89
CA GLY A 20 -7.57 -8.25 -0.08
C GLY A 20 -8.89 -8.63 0.59
N ILE A 21 -8.84 -9.46 1.65
CA ILE A 21 -10.04 -9.82 2.44
C ILE A 21 -10.64 -8.59 3.10
N MET A 22 -9.82 -7.68 3.61
CA MET A 22 -10.36 -6.46 4.22
C MET A 22 -11.09 -5.57 3.23
N VAL A 23 -10.57 -5.44 2.00
CA VAL A 23 -11.26 -4.71 0.94
C VAL A 23 -12.53 -5.43 0.50
N ALA A 24 -12.53 -6.77 0.45
CA ALA A 24 -13.72 -7.57 0.14
C ALA A 24 -14.85 -7.31 1.15
N ILE A 25 -14.52 -7.26 2.45
CA ILE A 25 -15.49 -6.94 3.51
C ILE A 25 -16.06 -5.53 3.32
N ALA A 26 -15.20 -4.54 3.03
CA ALA A 26 -15.65 -3.18 2.78
C ALA A 26 -16.58 -3.11 1.55
N ALA A 27 -16.21 -3.77 0.46
CA ALA A 27 -17.02 -3.85 -0.75
C ALA A 27 -18.35 -4.60 -0.55
N PHE A 28 -18.43 -5.50 0.44
CA PHE A 28 -19.68 -6.18 0.77
C PHE A 28 -20.59 -5.37 1.71
N VAL A 29 -20.02 -4.65 2.69
CA VAL A 29 -20.78 -4.00 3.78
C VAL A 29 -21.23 -2.57 3.43
N ILE A 30 -20.42 -1.81 2.69
CA ILE A 30 -20.69 -0.39 2.40
C ILE A 30 -21.84 -0.16 1.39
N PRO A 31 -22.01 -0.96 0.31
CA PRO A 31 -22.99 -0.63 -0.72
C PRO A 31 -24.43 -0.81 -0.25
N GLN A 32 -25.30 0.14 -0.59
CA GLN A 32 -26.74 0.04 -0.34
C GLN A 32 -27.44 -0.97 -1.27
N ARG A 33 -26.79 -1.40 -2.36
CA ARG A 33 -27.28 -2.39 -3.32
C ARG A 33 -26.46 -3.67 -3.17
N LYS A 34 -27.12 -4.83 -3.12
CA LYS A 34 -26.43 -6.12 -3.04
C LYS A 34 -25.52 -6.31 -4.26
N MET A 35 -24.22 -6.29 -4.04
CA MET A 35 -23.22 -6.66 -5.05
C MET A 35 -23.18 -8.18 -5.21
N LYS A 36 -22.85 -8.66 -6.41
CA LYS A 36 -22.63 -10.09 -6.62
C LYS A 36 -21.32 -10.49 -5.94
N VAL A 37 -21.30 -11.69 -5.36
CA VAL A 37 -20.09 -12.25 -4.73
C VAL A 37 -18.90 -12.25 -5.71
N GLU A 38 -19.18 -12.50 -6.98
CA GLU A 38 -18.20 -12.49 -8.08
C GLU A 38 -17.54 -11.11 -8.27
N GLU A 39 -18.31 -10.01 -8.16
CA GLU A 39 -17.78 -8.64 -8.24
C GLU A 39 -16.90 -8.32 -7.03
N VAL A 40 -17.31 -8.75 -5.84
CA VAL A 40 -16.54 -8.56 -4.59
C VAL A 40 -15.21 -9.30 -4.66
N VAL A 41 -15.19 -10.52 -5.21
CA VAL A 41 -13.96 -11.31 -5.41
C VAL A 41 -13.02 -10.64 -6.41
N ILE A 42 -13.54 -10.10 -7.53
CA ILE A 42 -12.74 -9.37 -8.51
C ILE A 42 -12.13 -8.10 -7.89
N ILE A 43 -12.89 -7.36 -7.10
CA ILE A 43 -12.39 -6.17 -6.37
C ILE A 43 -11.28 -6.57 -5.40
N ALA A 44 -11.50 -7.62 -4.61
CA ALA A 44 -10.52 -8.11 -3.63
C ALA A 44 -9.21 -8.53 -4.29
N LEU A 45 -9.27 -9.28 -5.40
CA LEU A 45 -8.10 -9.72 -6.17
C LEU A 45 -7.35 -8.54 -6.79
N THR A 46 -8.08 -7.59 -7.38
CA THR A 46 -7.50 -6.38 -7.97
C THR A 46 -6.83 -5.54 -6.89
N ALA A 47 -7.49 -5.36 -5.75
CA ALA A 47 -6.94 -4.62 -4.61
C ALA A 47 -5.68 -5.30 -4.06
N ALA A 48 -5.69 -6.62 -3.86
CA ALA A 48 -4.51 -7.38 -3.43
C ALA A 48 -3.33 -7.21 -4.40
N ALA A 49 -3.59 -7.23 -5.72
CA ALA A 49 -2.57 -6.96 -6.72
C ALA A 49 -2.03 -5.53 -6.59
N THR A 50 -2.90 -4.52 -6.45
CA THR A 50 -2.45 -3.12 -6.28
C THR A 50 -1.66 -2.90 -4.99
N PHE A 51 -2.09 -3.45 -3.86
CA PHE A 51 -1.37 -3.32 -2.59
C PHE A 51 -0.05 -4.07 -2.60
N SER A 52 0.04 -5.23 -3.26
CA SER A 52 1.30 -5.94 -3.44
C SER A 52 2.34 -5.11 -4.21
N VAL A 53 1.90 -4.35 -5.21
CA VAL A 53 2.76 -3.43 -5.97
C VAL A 53 3.18 -2.28 -5.06
N LEU A 54 2.21 -1.61 -4.40
CA LEU A 54 2.51 -0.49 -3.51
C LEU A 54 3.51 -0.89 -2.42
N ASP A 55 3.34 -2.04 -1.76
CA ASP A 55 4.23 -2.49 -0.69
C ASP A 55 5.67 -2.77 -1.12
N VAL A 56 5.88 -3.15 -2.38
CA VAL A 56 7.23 -3.33 -2.94
C VAL A 56 7.90 -1.99 -3.22
N PHE A 57 7.14 -0.98 -3.66
CA PHE A 57 7.68 0.32 -4.08
C PHE A 57 7.64 1.41 -2.99
N VAL A 58 6.80 1.26 -1.96
CA VAL A 58 6.70 2.22 -0.86
C VAL A 58 8.04 2.42 -0.13
N PRO A 59 8.86 1.38 0.16
CA PRO A 59 10.14 1.59 0.84
C PRO A 59 11.12 2.46 0.06
N SER A 60 11.19 2.28 -1.27
CA SER A 60 12.09 3.07 -2.12
C SER A 60 11.60 4.51 -2.31
N MET A 61 10.28 4.74 -2.29
CA MET A 61 9.70 6.09 -2.39
C MET A 61 9.68 6.85 -1.04
N ALA A 62 9.57 6.14 0.09
CA ALA A 62 9.41 6.75 1.40
C ALA A 62 10.64 7.56 1.85
N GLY A 63 11.86 7.13 1.50
CA GLY A 63 13.09 7.86 1.84
C GLY A 63 13.13 9.24 1.21
N SER A 64 12.94 9.32 -0.11
CA SER A 64 12.91 10.58 -0.85
C SER A 64 11.73 11.47 -0.47
N ALA A 65 10.54 10.88 -0.24
CA ALA A 65 9.36 11.63 0.19
C ALA A 65 9.57 12.30 1.56
N ARG A 66 10.14 11.57 2.54
CA ARG A 66 10.48 12.13 3.86
C ARG A 66 11.61 13.16 3.77
N GLY A 67 12.63 12.91 2.94
CA GLY A 67 13.73 13.85 2.71
C GLY A 67 13.25 15.17 2.10
N GLY A 68 12.42 15.10 1.06
CA GLY A 68 11.81 16.27 0.41
C GLY A 68 10.85 17.03 1.33
N ALA A 69 9.99 16.32 2.06
CA ALA A 69 9.09 16.94 3.05
C ALA A 69 9.87 17.58 4.21
N GLY A 70 10.88 16.90 4.73
CA GLY A 70 11.76 17.41 5.79
C GLY A 70 12.55 18.64 5.34
N PHE A 71 13.07 18.63 4.12
CA PHE A 71 13.72 19.79 3.52
C PHE A 71 12.72 20.94 3.35
N GLY A 72 11.53 20.70 2.80
CA GLY A 72 10.52 21.74 2.61
C GLY A 72 10.06 22.37 3.92
N ILE A 73 9.81 21.55 4.95
CA ILE A 73 9.45 22.03 6.30
C ILE A 73 10.62 22.82 6.91
N GLY A 74 11.83 22.28 6.87
CA GLY A 74 13.02 22.92 7.42
C GLY A 74 13.37 24.23 6.72
N ALA A 75 13.30 24.27 5.39
CA ALA A 75 13.52 25.45 4.58
C ALA A 75 12.50 26.55 4.89
N ASN A 76 11.22 26.20 5.02
CA ASN A 76 10.18 27.17 5.40
C ASN A 76 10.40 27.75 6.81
N LEU A 77 10.86 26.93 7.77
CA LEU A 77 11.17 27.38 9.13
C LEU A 77 12.29 28.41 9.18
N VAL A 78 13.32 28.26 8.34
CA VAL A 78 14.45 29.20 8.27
C VAL A 78 14.29 30.25 7.16
N LYS A 79 13.13 30.31 6.51
CA LYS A 79 12.84 31.15 5.33
C LYS A 79 13.82 30.95 4.16
N PHE A 80 14.38 29.75 4.01
CA PHE A 80 15.23 29.40 2.87
C PHE A 80 14.40 29.18 1.59
N PRO A 81 14.87 29.59 0.40
CA PRO A 81 16.07 30.38 0.15
C PRO A 81 15.74 31.88 0.29
N ALA A 82 16.06 32.46 1.45
CA ALA A 82 16.09 33.91 1.58
C ALA A 82 17.34 34.37 0.85
N MET A 83 17.15 35.26 -0.12
CA MET A 83 18.24 36.03 -0.73
C MET A 83 18.90 36.92 0.33
#